data_AF-A0A7V0MFF0-F1
#
_entry.id   AF-A0A7V0MFF0-F1
#
_cell.length_a   1.000
_cell.length_b   1.000
_cell.length_c   1.000
_cell.angle_alpha   90.00
_cell.angle_beta   90.00
_cell.angle_gamma   90.00
#
_symmetry.space_group_name_H-M   'P 1'
#
loop_
_entity.id
_entity.type
_entity.pdbx_description
1 polymer ?
#
loop_
_entity_poly.entity_id
_entity_poly.type
_entity_poly.pdbx_seq_one_letter_code
_entity_poly.pdbx_strand_id
1 'polypeptide(L)' 'MSNWFRNLPLFWALLIAVAGFLGMLIWAWFRPKAYIYQDAPDQRWWRDLRIWASLLMLIQIALYVVFGT' A
#
# COMPACT_ATOMS: atom_id res chain seq x y z
N MET A 1 16.03 25.79 11.09
CA MET A 1 15.32 24.65 10.47
C MET A 1 16.36 23.84 9.70
N SER A 2 16.59 22.59 10.09
CA SER A 2 17.70 21.74 9.63
C SER A 2 17.62 21.40 8.14
N ASN A 3 18.56 21.87 7.33
CA ASN A 3 18.70 21.57 5.88
C ASN A 3 19.23 20.15 5.59
N TRP A 4 19.15 19.23 6.57
CA TRP A 4 19.74 17.89 6.52
C TRP A 4 19.19 17.02 5.39
N PHE A 5 17.93 17.23 5.01
CA PHE A 5 17.25 16.43 3.97
C PHE A 5 17.41 16.98 2.56
N ARG A 6 18.09 18.13 2.39
CA ARG A 6 18.15 18.83 1.10
C ARG A 6 18.99 18.09 0.04
N ASN A 7 19.91 17.22 0.47
CA ASN A 7 20.77 16.42 -0.40
C ASN A 7 20.42 14.92 -0.39
N LEU A 8 19.33 14.52 0.27
CA LEU A 8 18.91 13.12 0.22
C LEU A 8 18.41 12.82 -1.19
N PRO A 9 18.96 11.80 -1.88
CA PRO A 9 18.53 11.50 -3.22
C PRO A 9 17.05 11.12 -3.19
N LEU A 10 16.24 11.83 -3.96
CA LEU A 10 14.79 11.58 -4.10
C LEU A 10 14.50 10.13 -4.47
N PHE A 11 15.43 9.50 -5.21
CA PHE A 11 15.41 8.09 -5.53
C PHE A 11 15.25 7.18 -4.31
N TRP A 12 15.97 7.43 -3.21
CA TRP A 12 15.87 6.61 -2.00
C TRP A 12 14.55 6.82 -1.26
N ALA A 13 14.02 8.05 -1.24
CA ALA A 13 12.71 8.34 -0.67
C ALA A 13 11.60 7.60 -1.44
N LEU A 14 11.68 7.60 -2.76
CA LEU A 14 10.78 6.85 -3.63
C LEU A 14 10.86 5.35 -3.39
N LEU A 15 12.07 4.80 -3.32
CA LEU A 15 12.27 3.38 -3.11
C LEU A 15 11.71 2.92 -1.76
N ILE A 16 11.93 3.69 -0.69
CA ILE A 16 11.40 3.40 0.65
C ILE A 16 9.87 3.50 0.68
N ALA A 17 9.28 4.54 0.08
CA ALA A 17 7.83 4.72 0.04
C ALA A 17 7.14 3.59 -0.73
N VAL A 18 7.62 3.26 -1.93
CA VAL A 18 7.09 2.16 -2.74
C VAL A 18 7.26 0.82 -2.03
N ALA A 19 8.42 0.57 -1.41
CA ALA A 19 8.62 -0.64 -0.61
C ALA A 19 7.65 -0.75 0.57
N GLY A 20 7.34 0.38 1.23
CA GLY A 20 6.34 0.44 2.30
C GLY A 20 4.93 0.06 1.81
N PHE A 21 4.50 0.62 0.67
CA PHE A 21 3.20 0.28 0.08
C PHE A 21 3.12 -1.17 -0.37
N LEU A 22 4.18 -1.70 -1.00
CA LEU A 22 4.26 -3.11 -1.37
C LEU A 22 4.25 -4.02 -0.13
N GLY A 23 4.95 -3.64 0.94
CA GLY A 23 4.94 -4.38 2.20
C GLY A 23 3.53 -4.48 2.79
N MET A 24 2.77 -3.38 2.80
CA MET A 24 1.37 -3.38 3.23
C MET A 24 0.48 -4.25 2.34
N LEU A 25 0.69 -4.19 1.02
CA LEU A 25 -0.02 -5.03 0.05
C LEU A 25 0.22 -6.51 0.35
N ILE A 26 1.48 -6.92 0.44
CA ILE A 26 1.88 -8.29 0.73
C ILE A 26 1.25 -8.72 2.07
N TRP A 27 1.41 -7.92 3.12
CA TRP A 27 0.85 -8.22 4.44
C TRP A 27 -0.67 -8.41 4.42
N ALA A 28 -1.40 -7.59 3.66
CA ALA A 28 -2.85 -7.74 3.51
C ALA A 28 -3.20 -9.10 2.87
N TRP A 29 -2.42 -9.56 1.89
CA TRP A 29 -2.61 -10.86 1.23
C TRP A 29 -2.20 -12.06 2.10
N PHE A 30 -1.31 -11.87 3.07
CA PHE A 30 -0.99 -12.89 4.07
C PHE A 30 -2.13 -13.17 5.06
N ARG A 31 -3.17 -12.32 5.13
CA ARG A 31 -4.31 -12.55 6.01
C ARG A 31 -5.23 -13.66 5.45
N PRO A 32 -5.62 -14.65 6.29
CA PRO A 32 -6.47 -15.74 5.84
C PRO A 32 -7.86 -15.24 5.48
N LYS A 33 -8.46 -15.81 4.42
CA LYS A 33 -9.80 -15.42 3.95
C LYS A 33 -10.84 -15.55 5.07
N ALA A 34 -10.73 -16.59 5.89
CA ALA A 34 -11.64 -16.86 7.00
C ALA A 34 -11.72 -15.70 8.02
N TYR A 35 -10.60 -15.00 8.26
CA TYR A 35 -10.58 -13.83 9.15
C TYR A 35 -11.26 -12.61 8.51
N ILE A 36 -11.12 -12.45 7.19
CA ILE A 36 -11.70 -11.33 6.45
C ILE A 36 -13.23 -11.44 6.34
N TYR A 37 -13.74 -12.67 6.22
CA TYR A 37 -15.17 -12.94 6.12
C TYR A 37 -15.82 -13.32 7.46
N GLN A 38 -15.10 -13.22 8.58
CA GLN A 38 -15.54 -13.76 9.89
C GLN A 38 -16.89 -13.20 10.36
N ASP A 39 -17.28 -12.00 9.91
CA ASP A 39 -18.56 -11.35 10.20
C ASP A 39 -19.32 -10.93 8.92
N ALA A 40 -18.94 -11.46 7.76
CA ALA A 40 -19.57 -11.10 6.50
C ALA A 40 -20.82 -11.96 6.26
N PRO A 41 -22.04 -11.38 6.19
CA PRO A 41 -23.26 -12.11 5.82
C PRO A 41 -23.21 -12.85 4.47
N ASP A 42 -22.22 -12.56 3.62
CA ASP A 42 -22.07 -13.17 2.30
C ASP A 42 -20.61 -13.05 1.83
N GLN A 43 -20.11 -14.03 1.07
CA GLN A 43 -18.71 -14.12 0.62
C GLN A 43 -18.47 -13.41 -0.73
N ARG A 44 -19.16 -12.30 -0.96
CA ARG A 44 -19.06 -11.58 -2.23
C ARG A 44 -17.69 -10.91 -2.38
N TRP A 45 -17.15 -10.99 -3.59
CA TRP A 45 -15.81 -10.51 -3.95
C TRP A 45 -15.53 -9.05 -3.56
N TRP A 46 -16.51 -8.14 -3.65
CA TRP A 46 -16.32 -6.75 -3.22
C TRP A 46 -16.22 -6.54 -1.71
N ARG A 47 -16.53 -7.55 -0.89
CA ARG A 47 -16.31 -7.49 0.57
C ARG A 47 -14.93 -7.97 0.96
N ASP A 48 -14.16 -8.49 0.01
CA ASP A 48 -12.77 -8.84 0.25
C ASP A 48 -11.96 -7.56 0.46
N LEU A 49 -11.65 -7.25 1.72
CA LEU A 49 -10.87 -6.08 2.08
C LEU A 49 -9.48 -6.07 1.42
N ARG A 50 -8.94 -7.22 1.00
CA ARG A 50 -7.66 -7.29 0.29
C ARG A 50 -7.73 -6.66 -1.09
N ILE A 51 -8.87 -6.76 -1.77
CA ILE A 51 -9.03 -6.17 -3.10
C ILE A 51 -9.01 -4.64 -2.99
N TRP A 52 -9.72 -4.09 -2.00
CA TRP A 52 -9.71 -2.66 -1.74
C TRP A 52 -8.36 -2.15 -1.23
N ALA A 53 -7.71 -2.88 -0.32
CA ALA A 53 -6.36 -2.57 0.10
C ALA A 53 -5.39 -2.57 -1.09
N SER A 54 -5.53 -3.53 -2.01
CA SER A 54 -4.70 -3.61 -3.21
C SER A 54 -4.94 -2.42 -4.14
N LEU A 55 -6.19 -2.09 -4.39
CA LEU A 55 -6.57 -0.95 -5.22
C LEU A 55 -6.01 0.36 -4.64
N LEU A 56 -6.19 0.59 -3.33
CA LEU A 56 -5.69 1.79 -2.65
C LEU A 56 -4.16 1.88 -2.70
N MET A 57 -3.45 0.78 -2.40
CA MET A 57 -1.98 0.77 -2.47
C MET A 57 -1.49 1.02 -3.90
N LEU A 58 -2.17 0.49 -4.92
CA LEU A 58 -1.79 0.70 -6.32
C LEU A 58 -1.99 2.16 -6.74
N ILE A 59 -3.07 2.80 -6.28
CA ILE A 59 -3.28 4.25 -6.46
C ILE A 59 -2.18 5.04 -5.74
N GLN A 60 -1.83 4.69 -4.50
CA GLN A 60 -0.77 5.37 -3.75
C GLN A 60 0.58 5.26 -4.46
N ILE A 61 0.94 4.08 -4.95
CA ILE A 61 2.17 3.87 -5.73
C ILE A 61 2.13 4.71 -7.01
N ALA A 62 1.02 4.72 -7.74
CA ALA A 62 0.88 5.51 -8.97
C ALA A 62 1.03 7.01 -8.70
N LEU A 63 0.35 7.53 -7.67
CA LEU A 63 0.49 8.94 -7.26
C LEU A 63 1.94 9.25 -6.86
N TYR A 64 2.57 8.38 -6.07
CA TYR A 64 3.94 8.61 -5.61
C TYR A 64 4.95 8.57 -6.76
N VAL A 65 4.77 7.71 -7.75
CA VAL A 65 5.64 7.67 -8.93
C VAL A 65 5.40 8.88 -9.85
N VAL A 66 4.15 9.28 -10.07
CA VAL A 66 3.80 10.40 -10.96
C VAL A 66 4.17 11.77 -10.37
N PHE A 67 3.94 11.96 -9.07
CA PHE A 67 4.13 13.26 -8.40
C PHE A 67 5.40 13.33 -7.52
N GLY A 68 6.02 12.18 -7.22
CA GLY A 68 7.24 12.09 -6.41
C GLY A 68 8.52 11.89 -7.23
N THR A 69 8.43 11.95 -8.56
CA THR A 69 9.57 12.10 -9.48
C THR A 69 9.77 13.58 -9.83
#